data_AF-A0A3G3GKH6-F1
#
_entry.id   AF-A0A3G3GKH6-F1
#
_cell.length_a   1.000
_cell.length_b   1.000
_cell.length_c   1.000
_cell.angle_alpha   90.00
_cell.angle_beta   90.00
_cell.angle_gamma   90.00
#
_symmetry.space_group_name_H-M   'P 1'
#
loop_
_entity.id
_entity.type
_entity.pdbx_description
1 polymer ?
#
loop_
_entity_poly.entity_id
_entity_poly.type
_entity_poly.pdbx_seq_one_letter_code
_entity_poly.pdbx_strand_id
1 'polypeptide(L)'
;MKKGTLLLSLLISGFSAFCQDNLTERQQIENTIQLYFDGWATGDTTKVGKAMHASCHLKNYRDGKFIDYSRNQYLSFFKPHPRPKNLTTRIVAIDVTDNMGSAKVEISTEKDLFTDYFNLMKTNEGWLIADKVSTRKSHRVFDINAIQLQKETIVEGLKRPWSMAFISEEEALISEKEGDLVLLNLVTKERKTIQGFPTDLEDSLGGFGDNTGKFEVLLDPDFKNNKYLFLSYAAKSAKGRTTKIIRAVLENGVLSQIKVLFVAEPFTFERVHYGGGMAFGSDGKLYFTIGERLFNEKDEPVLPIAQNREDKRGKIYRINSDGTIPNDNPTFGEKAIPGLYAMGIRAAQGITLNVKTNQLWFSEHGMHQGDEINVLKAGANYGWPMKTTGKYRYADFAPKPIAGNVYTDPVWSWAQTVAPTGLHFYTGNEFAAWNQNLLVGGLSKGSLWRLVIEGETVKSAEELFVDDRLRIRKVVQSPLGKLYLLSDEVNGKVIRVRNAAL
;
A
#
# COMPACT_ATOMS: atom_id res chain seq x y z
N MET A 1 -78.33 -4.16 57.42
CA MET A 1 -77.44 -3.06 57.88
C MET A 1 -76.46 -2.71 56.76
N LYS A 2 -76.33 -1.40 56.51
CA LYS A 2 -75.30 -0.68 55.73
C LYS A 2 -75.39 -0.65 54.19
N LYS A 3 -75.40 0.60 53.72
CA LYS A 3 -75.47 1.19 52.37
C LYS A 3 -74.14 1.01 51.61
N GLY A 4 -74.17 1.01 50.28
CA GLY A 4 -72.97 1.12 49.44
C GLY A 4 -73.28 1.18 47.94
N THR A 5 -73.13 2.38 47.39
CA THR A 5 -73.42 2.92 46.05
C THR A 5 -73.00 2.09 44.82
N LEU A 6 -73.87 2.07 43.81
CA LEU A 6 -73.68 1.53 42.45
C LEU A 6 -72.88 2.54 41.60
N LEU A 7 -71.75 2.15 41.00
CA LEU A 7 -71.02 2.96 40.00
C LEU A 7 -71.05 2.24 38.65
N LEU A 8 -71.69 2.87 37.66
CA LEU A 8 -71.81 2.45 36.28
C LEU A 8 -70.69 3.14 35.48
N SER A 9 -69.74 2.38 34.93
CA SER A 9 -68.66 2.90 34.09
C SER A 9 -69.12 3.06 32.63
N LEU A 10 -69.19 4.32 32.17
CA LEU A 10 -69.28 4.69 30.76
C LEU A 10 -67.95 4.37 30.06
N LEU A 11 -67.99 3.56 29.00
CA LEU A 11 -66.93 3.45 28.00
C LEU A 11 -67.43 4.12 26.71
N ILE A 12 -66.94 5.33 26.46
CA ILE A 12 -67.18 6.10 25.23
C ILE A 12 -66.16 5.60 24.19
N SER A 13 -66.66 4.98 23.11
CA SER A 13 -65.88 4.63 21.93
C SER A 13 -65.65 5.86 21.05
N GLY A 14 -64.42 6.36 21.00
CA GLY A 14 -64.01 7.38 20.04
C GLY A 14 -63.83 6.79 18.65
N PHE A 15 -64.63 7.26 17.68
CA PHE A 15 -64.37 7.08 16.26
C PHE A 15 -63.26 8.05 15.83
N SER A 16 -62.10 7.52 15.46
CA SER A 16 -61.06 8.27 14.75
C SER A 16 -61.35 8.21 13.25
N ALA A 17 -61.71 9.34 12.65
CA ALA A 17 -61.81 9.48 11.21
C ALA A 17 -60.41 9.36 10.58
N PHE A 18 -60.24 8.43 9.63
CA PHE A 18 -59.05 8.39 8.76
C PHE A 18 -59.12 9.56 7.78
N CYS A 19 -58.16 10.49 7.87
CA CYS A 19 -57.92 11.48 6.84
C CYS A 19 -57.20 10.79 5.67
N GLN A 20 -57.72 10.89 4.44
CA GLN A 20 -56.95 10.56 3.24
C GLN A 20 -55.91 11.67 3.03
N ASP A 21 -54.64 11.38 3.28
CA ASP A 21 -53.56 12.31 2.96
C ASP A 21 -53.44 12.45 1.44
N ASN A 22 -53.91 13.58 0.90
CA ASN A 22 -53.70 13.93 -0.50
C ASN A 22 -52.20 14.17 -0.75
N LEU A 23 -51.64 13.49 -1.76
CA LEU A 23 -50.24 13.67 -2.16
C LEU A 23 -49.97 15.13 -2.53
N THR A 24 -48.83 15.65 -2.10
CA THR A 24 -48.34 16.98 -2.52
C THR A 24 -48.04 17.01 -4.02
N GLU A 25 -48.10 18.20 -4.65
CA GLU A 25 -47.77 18.36 -6.08
C GLU A 25 -46.40 17.76 -6.43
N ARG A 26 -45.41 18.00 -5.56
CA ARG A 26 -44.07 17.45 -5.72
C ARG A 26 -44.07 15.92 -5.73
N GLN A 27 -44.78 15.27 -4.81
CA GLN A 27 -44.87 13.80 -4.76
C GLN A 27 -45.60 13.25 -5.99
N GLN A 28 -46.61 13.95 -6.50
CA GLN A 28 -47.29 13.55 -7.74
C GLN A 28 -46.35 13.62 -8.95
N ILE A 29 -45.53 14.68 -9.05
CA ILE A 29 -44.48 14.81 -10.09
C ILE A 29 -43.42 13.71 -9.94
N GLU A 30 -42.93 13.46 -8.72
CA GLU A 30 -41.97 12.38 -8.44
C GLU A 30 -42.52 11.01 -8.86
N ASN A 31 -43.81 10.74 -8.61
CA ASN A 31 -44.48 9.52 -9.05
C ASN A 31 -44.55 9.42 -10.58
N THR A 32 -44.88 10.51 -11.29
CA THR A 32 -44.88 10.55 -12.76
C THR A 32 -43.48 10.26 -13.31
N ILE A 33 -42.44 10.86 -12.72
CA ILE A 33 -41.05 10.64 -13.14
C ILE A 33 -40.57 9.22 -12.82
N GLN A 34 -40.97 8.65 -11.67
CA GLN A 34 -40.63 7.28 -11.33
C GLN A 34 -41.31 6.27 -12.27
N LEU A 35 -42.56 6.53 -12.66
CA LEU A 35 -43.26 5.74 -13.67
C LEU A 35 -42.53 5.78 -15.01
N TYR A 36 -42.05 6.97 -15.41
CA TYR A 36 -41.20 7.14 -16.59
C TYR A 36 -39.90 6.33 -16.47
N PHE A 37 -39.19 6.44 -15.35
CA PHE A 37 -37.94 5.70 -15.10
C PHE A 37 -38.13 4.19 -15.14
N ASP A 38 -39.19 3.66 -14.53
CA ASP A 38 -39.45 2.22 -14.50
C ASP A 38 -39.82 1.68 -15.88
N GLY A 39 -40.61 2.46 -16.64
CA GLY A 39 -40.88 2.17 -18.03
C GLY A 39 -39.61 2.15 -18.87
N TRP A 40 -38.77 3.18 -18.72
CA TRP A 40 -37.51 3.30 -19.44
C TRP A 40 -36.57 2.14 -19.12
N ALA A 41 -36.44 1.79 -17.83
CA ALA A 41 -35.55 0.75 -17.34
C ALA A 41 -35.94 -0.67 -17.77
N THR A 42 -37.19 -0.89 -18.18
CA THR A 42 -37.73 -2.21 -18.57
C THR A 42 -38.21 -2.26 -20.02
N GLY A 43 -38.09 -1.16 -20.77
CA GLY A 43 -38.64 -1.07 -22.11
C GLY A 43 -40.18 -1.13 -22.18
N ASP A 44 -40.88 -0.84 -21.07
CA ASP A 44 -42.33 -0.87 -20.98
C ASP A 44 -42.94 0.44 -21.50
N THR A 45 -43.39 0.41 -22.75
CA THR A 45 -43.99 1.56 -23.45
C THR A 45 -45.31 2.01 -22.82
N THR A 46 -46.01 1.14 -22.07
CA THR A 46 -47.25 1.52 -21.38
C THR A 46 -46.93 2.47 -20.23
N LYS A 47 -45.88 2.17 -19.44
CA LYS A 47 -45.43 3.03 -18.34
C LYS A 47 -44.84 4.34 -18.85
N VAL A 48 -43.92 4.28 -19.82
CA VAL A 48 -43.32 5.49 -20.42
C VAL A 48 -44.43 6.36 -21.04
N GLY A 49 -45.35 5.75 -21.77
CA GLY A 49 -46.47 6.45 -22.41
C GLY A 49 -47.43 7.09 -21.40
N LYS A 50 -47.74 6.43 -20.28
CA LYS A 50 -48.59 7.00 -19.22
C LYS A 50 -47.98 8.20 -18.52
N ALA A 51 -46.65 8.27 -18.43
CA ALA A 51 -45.97 9.42 -17.84
C ALA A 51 -45.88 10.65 -18.77
N MET A 52 -46.18 10.48 -20.07
CA MET A 52 -46.00 11.51 -21.09
C MET A 52 -47.34 11.96 -21.67
N HIS A 53 -47.55 13.27 -21.79
CA HIS A 53 -48.72 13.81 -22.47
C HIS A 53 -48.74 13.36 -23.94
N ALA A 54 -49.93 13.24 -24.54
CA ALA A 54 -50.08 12.76 -25.93
C ALA A 54 -49.35 13.64 -26.95
N SER A 55 -49.25 14.94 -26.68
CA SER A 55 -48.53 15.92 -27.50
C SER A 55 -47.03 16.02 -27.18
N CYS A 56 -46.47 15.13 -26.36
CA CYS A 56 -45.09 15.26 -25.93
C CYS A 56 -44.10 15.01 -27.07
N HIS A 57 -43.07 15.85 -27.14
CA HIS A 57 -41.97 15.73 -28.07
C HIS A 57 -40.64 15.53 -27.32
N LEU A 58 -39.82 14.61 -27.85
CA LEU A 58 -38.41 14.45 -27.47
C LEU A 58 -37.56 15.25 -28.45
N LYS A 59 -36.88 16.26 -27.94
CA LYS A 59 -35.97 17.09 -28.72
C LYS A 59 -34.52 16.85 -28.29
N ASN A 60 -33.61 16.77 -29.24
CA ASN A 60 -32.18 16.76 -28.97
C ASN A 60 -31.37 17.37 -30.13
N TYR A 61 -30.10 17.65 -29.88
CA TYR A 61 -29.15 18.08 -30.91
C TYR A 61 -27.93 17.16 -30.86
N ARG A 62 -27.69 16.39 -31.91
CA ARG A 62 -26.62 15.38 -31.96
C ARG A 62 -25.99 15.33 -33.34
N ASP A 63 -24.66 15.18 -33.38
CA ASP A 63 -23.88 15.05 -34.62
C ASP A 63 -24.17 16.17 -35.65
N GLY A 64 -24.36 17.40 -35.13
CA GLY A 64 -24.65 18.59 -35.93
C GLY A 64 -26.08 18.70 -36.46
N LYS A 65 -27.02 17.87 -35.99
CA LYS A 65 -28.42 17.85 -36.44
C LYS A 65 -29.40 18.03 -35.29
N PHE A 66 -30.41 18.86 -35.51
CA PHE A 66 -31.58 18.94 -34.63
C PHE A 66 -32.51 17.76 -34.90
N ILE A 67 -32.97 17.12 -33.85
CA ILE A 67 -33.85 15.95 -33.89
C ILE A 67 -35.07 16.25 -33.02
N ASP A 68 -36.24 15.95 -33.58
CA ASP A 68 -37.52 16.07 -32.91
C ASP A 68 -38.36 14.81 -33.18
N TYR A 69 -38.66 14.05 -32.12
CA TYR A 69 -39.51 12.88 -32.18
C TYR A 69 -40.82 13.13 -31.44
N SER A 70 -41.94 12.88 -32.10
CA SER A 70 -43.23 12.73 -31.43
C SER A 70 -43.18 11.61 -30.39
N ARG A 71 -44.06 11.66 -29.38
CA ARG A 71 -44.23 10.60 -28.38
C ARG A 71 -44.30 9.21 -29.00
N ASN A 72 -45.06 9.02 -30.07
CA ASN A 72 -45.22 7.70 -30.72
C ASN A 72 -43.92 7.21 -31.36
N GLN A 73 -43.17 8.10 -32.03
CA GLN A 73 -41.86 7.76 -32.58
C GLN A 73 -40.88 7.39 -31.45
N TYR A 74 -40.88 8.16 -30.36
CA TYR A 74 -40.03 7.87 -29.22
C TYR A 74 -40.34 6.52 -28.56
N LEU A 75 -41.63 6.23 -28.34
CA LEU A 75 -42.08 4.95 -27.77
C LEU A 75 -41.70 3.75 -28.67
N SER A 76 -41.63 3.94 -29.99
CA SER A 76 -41.23 2.88 -30.93
C SER A 76 -39.79 2.39 -30.75
N PHE A 77 -38.93 3.15 -30.06
CA PHE A 77 -37.55 2.76 -29.78
C PHE A 77 -37.41 1.78 -28.62
N PHE A 78 -38.45 1.60 -27.80
CA PHE A 78 -38.40 0.71 -26.65
C PHE A 78 -38.81 -0.70 -27.04
N LYS A 79 -38.10 -1.69 -26.48
CA LYS A 79 -38.44 -3.11 -26.57
C LYS A 79 -38.44 -3.69 -25.15
N PRO A 80 -39.45 -4.47 -24.73
CA PRO A 80 -39.49 -5.02 -23.38
C PRO A 80 -38.24 -5.83 -23.03
N HIS A 81 -37.67 -5.59 -21.86
CA HIS A 81 -36.50 -6.30 -21.34
C HIS A 81 -36.45 -6.27 -19.80
N PRO A 82 -35.72 -7.20 -19.14
CA PRO A 82 -35.45 -7.10 -17.71
C PRO A 82 -34.70 -5.81 -17.35
N ARG A 83 -34.87 -5.33 -16.11
CA ARG A 83 -34.12 -4.16 -15.61
C ARG A 83 -32.61 -4.47 -15.59
N PRO A 84 -31.75 -3.67 -16.24
CA PRO A 84 -30.30 -3.86 -16.18
C PRO A 84 -29.74 -3.67 -14.76
N LYS A 85 -28.77 -4.50 -14.36
CA LYS A 85 -28.17 -4.46 -13.01
C LYS A 85 -27.45 -3.14 -12.69
N ASN A 86 -26.83 -2.52 -13.69
CA ASN A 86 -26.02 -1.30 -13.54
C ASN A 86 -26.79 -0.02 -13.94
N LEU A 87 -28.12 -0.08 -14.03
CA LEU A 87 -28.94 1.07 -14.36
C LEU A 87 -29.31 1.85 -13.10
N THR A 88 -28.93 3.12 -13.04
CA THR A 88 -29.31 4.04 -11.96
C THR A 88 -30.10 5.21 -12.51
N THR A 89 -31.06 5.70 -11.72
CA THR A 89 -31.95 6.82 -12.09
C THR A 89 -31.98 7.82 -10.96
N ARG A 90 -31.97 9.11 -11.27
CA ARG A 90 -31.93 10.19 -10.29
C ARG A 90 -32.78 11.37 -10.72
N ILE A 91 -33.60 11.89 -9.81
CA ILE A 91 -34.19 13.22 -9.93
C ILE A 91 -33.17 14.23 -9.38
N VAL A 92 -32.72 15.15 -10.22
CA VAL A 92 -31.69 16.14 -9.84
C VAL A 92 -32.34 17.40 -9.28
N ALA A 93 -33.42 17.87 -9.90
CA ALA A 93 -34.17 19.02 -9.45
C ALA A 93 -35.63 18.92 -9.93
N ILE A 94 -36.55 19.47 -9.16
CA ILE A 94 -37.94 19.73 -9.53
C ILE A 94 -38.23 21.19 -9.17
N ASP A 95 -38.85 21.92 -10.09
CA ASP A 95 -39.39 23.26 -9.86
C ASP A 95 -40.87 23.27 -10.26
N VAL A 96 -41.72 23.91 -9.46
CA VAL A 96 -43.18 23.89 -9.63
C VAL A 96 -43.74 25.29 -9.40
N THR A 97 -44.55 25.76 -10.35
CA THR A 97 -45.31 27.00 -10.24
C THR A 97 -46.73 26.73 -10.69
N ASP A 98 -47.68 26.73 -9.74
CA ASP A 98 -49.08 26.39 -9.96
C ASP A 98 -49.25 25.03 -10.66
N ASN A 99 -49.85 24.99 -11.86
CA ASN A 99 -50.09 23.78 -12.64
C ASN A 99 -48.95 23.46 -13.62
N MET A 100 -47.83 24.20 -13.59
CA MET A 100 -46.66 24.00 -14.43
C MET A 100 -45.46 23.57 -13.60
N GLY A 101 -44.58 22.77 -14.18
CA GLY A 101 -43.36 22.33 -13.52
C GLY A 101 -42.24 22.04 -14.50
N SER A 102 -41.04 21.91 -13.96
CA SER A 102 -39.89 21.39 -14.69
C SER A 102 -39.12 20.41 -13.82
N ALA A 103 -38.45 19.45 -14.45
CA ALA A 103 -37.56 18.55 -13.74
C ALA A 103 -36.30 18.28 -14.56
N LYS A 104 -35.15 18.26 -13.87
CA LYS A 104 -33.91 17.70 -14.40
C LYS A 104 -33.74 16.31 -13.85
N VAL A 105 -33.55 15.33 -14.73
CA VAL A 105 -33.36 13.94 -14.35
C VAL A 105 -32.18 13.30 -15.06
N GLU A 106 -31.63 12.25 -14.47
CA GLU A 106 -30.51 11.49 -15.00
C GLU A 106 -30.83 10.00 -15.04
N ILE A 107 -30.49 9.35 -16.15
CA ILE A 107 -30.51 7.89 -16.32
C ILE A 107 -29.10 7.46 -16.71
N SER A 108 -28.44 6.71 -15.84
CA SER A 108 -27.10 6.19 -16.08
C SER A 108 -27.17 4.70 -16.42
N THR A 109 -26.43 4.34 -17.46
CA THR A 109 -26.21 2.96 -17.90
C THR A 109 -24.71 2.67 -17.88
N GLU A 110 -24.31 1.45 -18.20
CA GLU A 110 -22.90 1.08 -18.31
C GLU A 110 -22.12 1.96 -19.31
N LYS A 111 -22.78 2.39 -20.40
CA LYS A 111 -22.13 3.06 -21.55
C LYS A 111 -22.49 4.52 -21.71
N ASP A 112 -23.60 4.96 -21.14
CA ASP A 112 -24.18 6.28 -21.43
C ASP A 112 -24.84 6.90 -20.20
N LEU A 113 -24.66 8.21 -20.05
CA LEU A 113 -25.45 9.06 -19.16
C LEU A 113 -26.40 9.88 -20.01
N PHE A 114 -27.69 9.74 -19.71
CA PHE A 114 -28.75 10.55 -20.27
C PHE A 114 -29.11 11.62 -19.23
N THR A 115 -29.11 12.89 -19.64
CA THR A 115 -29.66 13.99 -18.84
C THR A 115 -30.86 14.55 -19.57
N ASP A 116 -32.01 14.51 -18.90
CA ASP A 116 -33.27 14.96 -19.46
C ASP A 116 -33.82 16.13 -18.68
N TYR A 117 -34.35 17.10 -19.43
CA TYR A 117 -35.07 18.25 -18.92
C TYR A 117 -36.53 18.08 -19.33
N PHE A 118 -37.38 17.82 -18.35
CA PHE A 118 -38.82 17.73 -18.52
C PHE A 118 -39.46 19.07 -18.26
N ASN A 119 -40.36 19.48 -19.14
CA ASN A 119 -41.43 20.40 -18.80
C ASN A 119 -42.66 19.56 -18.47
N LEU A 120 -43.26 19.80 -17.32
CA LEU A 120 -44.42 19.07 -16.82
C LEU A 120 -45.61 20.01 -16.70
N MET A 121 -46.80 19.44 -16.86
CA MET A 121 -48.05 20.16 -16.63
C MET A 121 -49.05 19.26 -15.90
N LYS A 122 -49.85 19.87 -15.03
CA LYS A 122 -50.97 19.22 -14.38
C LYS A 122 -52.21 19.31 -15.25
N THR A 123 -52.82 18.16 -15.51
CA THR A 123 -54.06 18.00 -16.27
C THR A 123 -55.13 17.36 -15.39
N ASN A 124 -56.33 17.14 -15.94
CA ASN A 124 -57.37 16.35 -15.27
C ASN A 124 -56.95 14.88 -15.04
N GLU A 125 -55.92 14.41 -15.75
CA GLU A 125 -55.33 13.06 -15.60
C GLU A 125 -54.15 13.04 -14.61
N GLY A 126 -53.81 14.19 -14.02
CA GLY A 126 -52.64 14.37 -13.15
C GLY A 126 -51.46 15.01 -13.86
N TRP A 127 -50.28 14.92 -13.24
CA TRP A 127 -49.03 15.47 -13.78
C TRP A 127 -48.48 14.60 -14.91
N LEU A 128 -48.17 15.22 -16.04
CA LEU A 128 -47.62 14.58 -17.22
C LEU A 128 -46.41 15.34 -17.73
N ILE A 129 -45.46 14.62 -18.34
CA ILE A 129 -44.34 15.21 -19.08
C ILE A 129 -44.90 15.76 -20.39
N ALA A 130 -44.94 17.08 -20.52
CA ALA A 130 -45.44 17.80 -21.68
C ALA A 130 -44.38 17.92 -22.79
N ASP A 131 -43.12 18.13 -22.43
CA ASP A 131 -41.99 18.21 -23.35
C ASP A 131 -40.73 17.66 -22.70
N LYS A 132 -39.82 17.14 -23.53
CA LYS A 132 -38.53 16.62 -23.08
C LYS A 132 -37.40 17.09 -24.00
N VAL A 133 -36.39 17.71 -23.42
CA VAL A 133 -35.09 17.89 -24.08
C VAL A 133 -34.10 16.92 -23.44
N SER A 134 -33.39 16.16 -24.27
CA SER A 134 -32.45 15.14 -23.79
C SER A 134 -31.06 15.35 -24.37
N THR A 135 -30.04 15.11 -23.55
CA THR A 135 -28.67 14.92 -24.01
C THR A 135 -28.15 13.57 -23.56
N ARG A 136 -27.35 12.95 -24.43
CA ARG A 136 -26.64 11.70 -24.18
C ARG A 136 -25.16 11.99 -24.28
N LYS A 137 -24.40 11.66 -23.24
CA LYS A 137 -22.94 11.60 -23.31
C LYS A 137 -22.52 10.16 -23.11
N SER A 138 -21.52 9.72 -23.89
CA SER A 138 -20.85 8.46 -23.60
C SER A 138 -20.33 8.53 -22.16
N HIS A 139 -20.83 7.62 -21.32
CA HIS A 139 -20.38 7.46 -19.96
C HIS A 139 -18.99 6.83 -20.03
N ARG A 140 -17.97 7.61 -19.66
CA ARG A 140 -16.72 7.01 -19.18
C ARG A 140 -17.01 6.66 -17.72
N VAL A 141 -17.18 5.37 -17.43
CA VAL A 141 -16.92 4.91 -16.07
C VAL A 141 -15.44 5.16 -15.85
N PHE A 142 -15.08 6.31 -15.28
CA PHE A 142 -13.84 6.38 -14.53
C PHE A 142 -14.12 5.50 -13.32
N ASP A 143 -13.53 4.31 -13.30
CA ASP A 143 -13.33 3.69 -12.01
C ASP A 143 -12.45 4.67 -11.23
N ILE A 144 -13.05 5.36 -10.26
CA ILE A 144 -12.32 6.24 -9.34
C ILE A 144 -11.27 5.44 -8.54
N ASN A 145 -11.32 4.11 -8.59
CA ASN A 145 -10.32 3.18 -8.09
C ASN A 145 -9.37 2.64 -9.18
N ALA A 146 -9.53 3.00 -10.46
CA ALA A 146 -8.57 2.64 -11.50
C ALA A 146 -7.29 3.45 -11.26
N ILE A 147 -6.36 2.82 -10.57
CA ILE A 147 -5.03 3.34 -10.34
C ILE A 147 -4.27 3.28 -11.67
N GLN A 148 -3.86 4.45 -12.17
CA GLN A 148 -3.00 4.56 -13.35
C GLN A 148 -1.57 4.81 -12.90
N LEU A 149 -0.78 3.74 -12.82
CA LEU A 149 0.58 3.83 -12.32
C LEU A 149 1.52 4.48 -13.32
N GLN A 150 2.23 5.51 -12.86
CA GLN A 150 3.30 6.14 -13.62
C GLN A 150 4.56 6.28 -12.77
N LYS A 151 5.73 6.03 -13.38
CA LYS A 151 7.03 6.35 -12.81
C LYS A 151 7.47 7.73 -13.30
N GLU A 152 7.87 8.58 -12.36
CA GLU A 152 8.48 9.88 -12.62
C GLU A 152 9.89 9.88 -12.04
N THR A 153 10.92 10.02 -12.90
CA THR A 153 12.30 10.15 -12.40
C THR A 153 12.51 11.54 -11.82
N ILE A 154 12.73 11.62 -10.50
CA ILE A 154 12.99 12.89 -9.82
C ILE A 154 14.45 13.29 -10.01
N VAL A 155 15.35 12.32 -9.76
CA VAL A 155 16.81 12.46 -9.82
C VAL A 155 17.44 11.18 -10.34
N GLU A 156 18.53 11.32 -11.08
CA GLU A 156 19.42 10.24 -11.53
C GLU A 156 20.89 10.55 -11.20
N GLY A 157 21.82 9.63 -11.45
CA GLY A 157 23.25 9.83 -11.20
C GLY A 157 23.65 9.58 -9.74
N LEU A 158 22.85 8.81 -8.99
CA LEU A 158 23.22 8.35 -7.66
C LEU A 158 24.04 7.05 -7.75
N LYS A 159 25.05 6.89 -6.92
CA LYS A 159 25.97 5.74 -6.93
C LYS A 159 25.38 4.55 -6.16
N ARG A 160 24.49 3.79 -6.80
CA ARG A 160 23.73 2.68 -6.20
C ARG A 160 23.08 3.07 -4.86
N PRO A 161 22.06 3.96 -4.88
CA PRO A 161 21.39 4.40 -3.66
C PRO A 161 20.78 3.20 -2.92
N TRP A 162 21.09 3.06 -1.63
CA TRP A 162 20.73 1.91 -0.80
C TRP A 162 19.53 2.19 0.11
N SER A 163 19.53 3.33 0.82
CA SER A 163 18.41 3.76 1.65
C SER A 163 18.08 5.23 1.44
N MET A 164 16.85 5.59 1.81
CA MET A 164 16.32 6.95 1.79
C MET A 164 15.51 7.19 3.06
N ALA A 165 15.76 8.32 3.73
CA ALA A 165 15.04 8.73 4.93
C ALA A 165 14.65 10.21 4.85
N PHE A 166 13.35 10.48 4.89
CA PHE A 166 12.80 11.84 4.79
C PHE A 166 13.05 12.65 6.06
N ILE A 167 13.69 13.81 5.91
CA ILE A 167 13.82 14.83 6.96
C ILE A 167 12.58 15.75 6.94
N SER A 168 12.09 16.05 5.73
CA SER A 168 10.88 16.82 5.46
C SER A 168 10.18 16.23 4.23
N GLU A 169 9.13 16.87 3.71
CA GLU A 169 8.51 16.46 2.44
C GLU A 169 9.42 16.64 1.23
N GLU A 170 10.29 17.63 1.29
CA GLU A 170 11.12 18.04 0.17
C GLU A 170 12.54 17.54 0.32
N GLU A 171 12.98 17.20 1.54
CA GLU A 171 14.35 16.81 1.81
C GLU A 171 14.44 15.38 2.36
N ALA A 172 15.33 14.60 1.78
CA ALA A 172 15.64 13.26 2.24
C ALA A 172 17.14 12.99 2.24
N LEU A 173 17.61 12.26 3.24
CA LEU A 173 18.92 11.63 3.21
C LEU A 173 18.87 10.41 2.32
N ILE A 174 19.92 10.20 1.54
CA ILE A 174 20.12 9.02 0.70
C ILE A 174 21.50 8.47 1.00
N SER A 175 21.59 7.21 1.40
CA SER A 175 22.86 6.50 1.48
C SER A 175 23.19 5.91 0.11
N GLU A 176 24.34 6.24 -0.45
CA GLU A 176 24.85 5.64 -1.67
C GLU A 176 25.83 4.51 -1.31
N LYS A 177 25.59 3.30 -1.81
CA LYS A 177 26.42 2.13 -1.47
C LYS A 177 27.89 2.37 -1.83
N GLU A 178 28.13 3.00 -2.98
CA GLU A 178 29.45 3.35 -3.54
C GLU A 178 29.75 4.87 -3.55
N GLY A 179 28.84 5.67 -2.98
CA GLY A 179 28.90 7.13 -3.03
C GLY A 179 28.97 7.73 -1.64
N ASP A 180 28.28 8.83 -1.41
CA ASP A 180 28.24 9.48 -0.11
C ASP A 180 26.94 9.20 0.66
N LEU A 181 26.86 9.69 1.89
CA LEU A 181 25.56 10.03 2.47
C LEU A 181 25.18 11.43 1.93
N VAL A 182 24.05 11.55 1.24
CA VAL A 182 23.66 12.77 0.53
C VAL A 182 22.34 13.28 1.06
N LEU A 183 22.26 14.58 1.37
CA LEU A 183 20.99 15.29 1.53
C LEU A 183 20.50 15.73 0.15
N LEU A 184 19.34 15.24 -0.26
CA LEU A 184 18.70 15.58 -1.53
C LEU A 184 17.46 16.43 -1.28
N ASN A 185 17.38 17.58 -1.95
CA ASN A 185 16.12 18.30 -2.12
C ASN A 185 15.40 17.77 -3.38
N LEU A 186 14.20 17.23 -3.22
CA LEU A 186 13.39 16.59 -4.26
C LEU A 186 12.75 17.58 -5.24
N VAL A 187 12.72 18.87 -4.90
CA VAL A 187 12.13 19.94 -5.72
C VAL A 187 13.23 20.62 -6.55
N THR A 188 14.26 21.16 -5.88
CA THR A 188 15.38 21.84 -6.55
C THR A 188 16.36 20.87 -7.20
N LYS A 189 16.32 19.58 -6.79
CA LYS A 189 17.25 18.51 -7.20
C LYS A 189 18.68 18.73 -6.71
N GLU A 190 18.89 19.71 -5.84
CA GLU A 190 20.19 20.00 -5.23
C GLU A 190 20.61 18.86 -4.29
N ARG A 191 21.91 18.58 -4.30
CA ARG A 191 22.53 17.52 -3.48
C ARG A 191 23.64 18.11 -2.64
N LYS A 192 23.66 17.75 -1.37
CA LYS A 192 24.74 18.10 -0.45
C LYS A 192 25.30 16.84 0.20
N THR A 193 26.60 16.60 0.05
CA THR A 193 27.29 15.52 0.75
C THR A 193 27.34 15.81 2.25
N ILE A 194 26.92 14.82 3.04
CA ILE A 194 27.04 14.82 4.49
C ILE A 194 28.45 14.37 4.87
N GLN A 195 29.13 15.18 5.69
CA GLN A 195 30.49 14.92 6.14
C GLN A 195 30.53 14.09 7.43
N GLY A 196 31.72 13.59 7.78
CA GLY A 196 31.94 12.92 9.07
C GLY A 196 31.55 11.44 9.11
N PHE A 197 31.41 10.78 7.95
CA PHE A 197 31.18 9.34 7.90
C PHE A 197 32.39 8.58 8.50
N PRO A 198 32.18 7.44 9.20
CA PRO A 198 33.28 6.65 9.76
C PRO A 198 34.38 6.28 8.76
N THR A 199 35.64 6.40 9.19
CA THR A 199 36.83 6.17 8.36
C THR A 199 37.12 4.69 8.08
N ASP A 200 36.52 3.80 8.86
CA ASP A 200 36.65 2.36 8.70
C ASP A 200 35.63 1.77 7.71
N LEU A 201 35.00 2.60 6.88
CA LEU A 201 34.12 2.14 5.81
C LEU A 201 34.89 1.40 4.70
N GLU A 202 34.32 0.29 4.25
CA GLU A 202 34.60 -0.36 2.96
C GLU A 202 33.47 -0.04 1.98
N ASP A 203 33.75 0.82 1.01
CA ASP A 203 32.84 1.19 -0.08
C ASP A 203 33.47 0.98 -1.46
N SER A 204 34.59 0.24 -1.53
CA SER A 204 35.15 -0.23 -2.80
C SER A 204 34.50 -1.56 -3.21
N LEU A 205 33.71 -1.53 -4.29
CA LEU A 205 33.24 -2.75 -4.93
C LEU A 205 34.37 -3.37 -5.76
N GLY A 206 34.78 -4.58 -5.40
CA GLY A 206 35.84 -5.34 -6.07
C GLY A 206 35.39 -6.12 -7.31
N GLY A 207 34.09 -6.12 -7.64
CA GLY A 207 33.55 -6.81 -8.82
C GLY A 207 32.13 -7.37 -8.61
N PHE A 208 31.71 -8.25 -9.53
CA PHE A 208 30.41 -8.92 -9.46
C PHE A 208 30.28 -9.75 -8.17
N GLY A 209 29.14 -9.60 -7.49
CA GLY A 209 28.88 -10.28 -6.21
C GLY A 209 29.35 -9.51 -4.97
N ASP A 210 30.06 -8.39 -5.13
CA ASP A 210 30.45 -7.56 -3.99
C ASP A 210 29.28 -6.73 -3.46
N ASN A 211 29.03 -6.84 -2.16
CA ASN A 211 27.98 -6.15 -1.46
C ASN A 211 28.48 -5.22 -0.34
N THR A 212 29.75 -4.83 -0.34
CA THR A 212 30.28 -3.78 0.56
C THR A 212 29.61 -2.42 0.30
N GLY A 213 29.70 -1.52 1.26
CA GLY A 213 29.22 -0.14 1.12
C GLY A 213 28.45 0.39 2.32
N LYS A 214 27.83 1.54 2.09
CA LYS A 214 26.86 2.18 3.00
C LYS A 214 25.49 1.53 2.79
N PHE A 215 24.82 1.17 3.88
CA PHE A 215 23.54 0.47 3.84
C PHE A 215 22.42 1.37 4.34
N GLU A 216 21.85 1.09 5.51
CA GLU A 216 20.65 1.75 6.00
C GLU A 216 21.00 3.14 6.58
N VAL A 217 20.18 4.13 6.25
CA VAL A 217 20.07 5.39 7.01
C VAL A 217 18.65 5.43 7.59
N LEU A 218 18.56 5.47 8.91
CA LEU A 218 17.29 5.46 9.63
C LEU A 218 17.28 6.63 10.62
N LEU A 219 16.26 7.46 10.56
CA LEU A 219 16.08 8.54 11.54
C LEU A 219 15.51 7.97 12.84
N ASP A 220 15.94 8.52 13.97
CA ASP A 220 15.26 8.30 15.24
C ASP A 220 13.80 8.80 15.14
N PRO A 221 12.82 8.13 15.77
CA PRO A 221 11.43 8.61 15.77
C PRO A 221 11.30 10.04 16.31
N ASP A 222 12.22 10.47 17.19
CA ASP A 222 12.30 11.82 17.75
C ASP A 222 13.39 12.69 17.09
N PHE A 223 13.76 12.38 15.83
CA PHE A 223 14.82 13.08 15.09
C PHE A 223 14.64 14.61 15.06
N LYS A 224 13.39 15.10 15.06
CA LYS A 224 13.12 16.55 15.06
C LYS A 224 13.76 17.26 16.25
N ASN A 225 13.81 16.59 17.41
CA ASN A 225 14.32 17.14 18.65
C ASN A 225 15.76 16.71 18.94
N ASN A 226 16.09 15.43 18.73
CA ASN A 226 17.39 14.88 19.13
C ASN A 226 18.45 14.82 18.00
N LYS A 227 18.03 15.00 16.74
CA LYS A 227 18.89 14.90 15.54
C LYS A 227 19.65 13.57 15.41
N TYR A 228 19.19 12.52 16.08
CA TYR A 228 19.81 11.20 16.02
C TYR A 228 19.41 10.45 14.75
N LEU A 229 20.42 9.95 14.05
CA LEU A 229 20.23 8.97 12.99
C LEU A 229 21.10 7.75 13.23
N PHE A 230 20.69 6.65 12.61
CA PHE A 230 21.33 5.36 12.70
C PHE A 230 21.84 5.00 11.31
N LEU A 231 23.05 4.45 11.26
CA LEU A 231 23.69 4.01 10.03
C LEU A 231 24.14 2.57 10.16
N SER A 232 23.92 1.79 9.11
CA SER A 232 24.58 0.50 8.92
C SER A 232 25.51 0.54 7.70
N TYR A 233 26.67 -0.10 7.81
CA TYR A 233 27.66 -0.14 6.74
C TYR A 233 28.63 -1.31 6.88
N ALA A 234 29.35 -1.62 5.80
CA ALA A 234 30.47 -2.56 5.81
C ALA A 234 31.71 -1.88 6.42
N ALA A 235 32.08 -2.26 7.64
CA ALA A 235 33.32 -1.83 8.29
C ALA A 235 34.49 -2.74 7.87
N LYS A 236 35.69 -2.18 7.65
CA LYS A 236 36.94 -2.89 7.36
C LYS A 236 37.89 -2.90 8.54
N SER A 237 38.69 -3.95 8.60
CA SER A 237 39.89 -4.07 9.43
C SER A 237 40.93 -4.92 8.72
N ALA A 238 42.11 -5.10 9.34
CA ALA A 238 43.12 -6.05 8.85
C ALA A 238 42.59 -7.50 8.74
N LYS A 239 41.51 -7.84 9.45
CA LYS A 239 40.90 -9.18 9.46
C LYS A 239 39.75 -9.34 8.45
N GLY A 240 39.54 -8.35 7.57
CA GLY A 240 38.48 -8.37 6.56
C GLY A 240 37.38 -7.34 6.84
N ARG A 241 36.12 -7.71 6.61
CA ARG A 241 34.94 -6.84 6.74
C ARG A 241 33.84 -7.44 7.59
N THR A 242 33.00 -6.58 8.17
CA THR A 242 31.72 -6.97 8.78
C THR A 242 30.72 -5.83 8.77
N THR A 243 29.45 -6.11 9.08
CA THR A 243 28.42 -5.09 9.28
C THR A 243 28.62 -4.38 10.62
N LYS A 244 28.58 -3.06 10.60
CA LYS A 244 28.61 -2.22 11.81
C LYS A 244 27.37 -1.32 11.84
N ILE A 245 26.79 -1.18 13.04
CA ILE A 245 25.66 -0.30 13.32
C ILE A 245 26.13 0.81 14.26
N ILE A 246 25.84 2.06 13.89
CA ILE A 246 26.18 3.24 14.68
C ILE A 246 24.96 4.16 14.85
N ARG A 247 25.02 5.02 15.86
CA ARG A 247 24.19 6.22 15.99
C ARG A 247 25.08 7.46 15.83
N ALA A 248 24.57 8.51 15.21
CA ALA A 248 25.23 9.79 15.09
C ALA A 248 24.22 10.94 15.27
N VAL A 249 24.72 12.13 15.59
CA VAL A 249 23.98 13.40 15.52
C VAL A 249 24.24 14.04 14.16
N LEU A 250 23.18 14.39 13.43
CA LEU A 250 23.29 15.13 12.17
C LEU A 250 22.93 16.61 12.37
N GLU A 251 23.94 17.47 12.25
CA GLU A 251 23.77 18.93 12.35
C GLU A 251 24.62 19.63 11.29
N ASN A 252 24.05 20.65 10.64
CA ASN A 252 24.73 21.50 9.65
C ASN A 252 25.39 20.73 8.48
N GLY A 253 24.91 19.52 8.18
CA GLY A 253 25.47 18.66 7.13
C GLY A 253 26.68 17.83 7.57
N VAL A 254 26.88 17.64 8.88
CA VAL A 254 27.99 16.87 9.45
C VAL A 254 27.45 15.85 10.46
N LEU A 255 27.97 14.62 10.39
CA LEU A 255 27.78 13.60 11.42
C LEU A 255 28.77 13.83 12.55
N SER A 256 28.26 13.88 13.78
CA SER A 256 29.07 14.00 15.00
C SER A 256 28.55 13.06 16.10
N GLN A 257 29.24 13.02 17.24
CA GLN A 257 28.85 12.20 18.40
C GLN A 257 28.58 10.73 18.04
N ILE A 258 29.44 10.17 17.19
CA ILE A 258 29.27 8.81 16.66
C ILE A 258 29.44 7.80 17.79
N LYS A 259 28.39 7.01 18.04
CA LYS A 259 28.38 5.90 19.00
C LYS A 259 28.24 4.59 18.25
N VAL A 260 29.19 3.68 18.44
CA VAL A 260 29.07 2.29 17.94
C VAL A 260 28.04 1.55 18.79
N LEU A 261 27.02 1.00 18.14
CA LEU A 261 25.97 0.22 18.80
C LEU A 261 26.20 -1.27 18.65
N PHE A 262 26.68 -1.71 17.49
CA PHE A 262 26.89 -3.12 17.21
C PHE A 262 27.99 -3.35 16.17
N VAL A 263 28.80 -4.38 16.38
CA VAL A 263 29.78 -4.89 15.40
C VAL A 263 29.54 -6.39 15.24
N ALA A 264 29.17 -6.81 14.03
CA ALA A 264 28.80 -8.18 13.68
C ALA A 264 30.00 -9.11 13.50
N GLU A 265 30.88 -9.16 14.49
CA GLU A 265 32.04 -10.06 14.48
C GLU A 265 31.65 -11.53 14.24
N PRO A 266 32.54 -12.32 13.60
CA PRO A 266 33.89 -11.96 13.18
C PRO A 266 33.97 -11.08 11.92
N PHE A 267 35.10 -10.37 11.76
CA PHE A 267 35.48 -9.85 10.46
C PHE A 267 35.87 -11.01 9.54
N THR A 268 35.44 -10.95 8.28
CA THR A 268 35.62 -12.02 7.28
C THR A 268 36.06 -11.42 5.94
N PHE A 269 36.73 -12.20 5.10
CA PHE A 269 37.06 -11.74 3.75
C PHE A 269 35.88 -11.84 2.76
N GLU A 270 34.77 -12.42 3.21
CA GLU A 270 33.52 -12.49 2.47
C GLU A 270 33.00 -11.12 2.06
N ARG A 271 32.31 -11.08 0.93
CA ARG A 271 31.76 -9.83 0.35
C ARG A 271 30.25 -9.87 0.16
N VAL A 272 29.56 -10.84 0.77
CA VAL A 272 28.13 -11.09 0.56
C VAL A 272 27.31 -11.08 1.85
N HIS A 273 26.00 -10.94 1.75
CA HIS A 273 25.05 -11.14 2.86
C HIS A 273 25.38 -10.33 4.13
N TYR A 274 25.61 -9.02 3.98
CA TYR A 274 25.83 -8.13 5.13
C TYR A 274 24.57 -7.95 5.99
N GLY A 275 23.39 -8.02 5.37
CA GLY A 275 22.16 -7.52 5.98
C GLY A 275 22.21 -6.01 6.09
N GLY A 276 21.92 -5.48 7.27
CA GLY A 276 22.03 -4.06 7.58
C GLY A 276 20.71 -3.29 7.54
N GLY A 277 19.61 -3.89 7.10
CA GLY A 277 18.29 -3.27 7.22
C GLY A 277 17.92 -3.03 8.69
N MET A 278 17.33 -1.86 8.98
CA MET A 278 16.93 -1.45 10.32
C MET A 278 15.53 -0.88 10.35
N ALA A 279 14.82 -1.06 11.46
CA ALA A 279 13.54 -0.41 11.74
C ALA A 279 13.37 -0.18 13.23
N PHE A 280 12.60 0.87 13.58
CA PHE A 280 12.08 1.01 14.93
C PHE A 280 10.78 0.22 15.07
N GLY A 281 10.69 -0.57 16.14
CA GLY A 281 9.43 -1.18 16.55
C GLY A 281 8.50 -0.16 17.20
N SER A 282 7.23 -0.53 17.37
CA SER A 282 6.25 0.27 18.13
C SER A 282 6.59 0.38 19.62
N ASP A 283 7.48 -0.48 20.12
CA ASP A 283 8.07 -0.45 21.46
C ASP A 283 9.23 0.55 21.61
N GLY A 284 9.54 1.30 20.56
CA GLY A 284 10.64 2.28 20.51
C GLY A 284 12.03 1.65 20.50
N LYS A 285 12.14 0.34 20.20
CA LYS A 285 13.44 -0.36 20.13
C LYS A 285 13.94 -0.43 18.70
N LEU A 286 15.25 -0.45 18.55
CA LEU A 286 15.91 -0.60 17.27
C LEU A 286 16.06 -2.09 16.94
N TYR A 287 15.53 -2.48 15.79
CA TYR A 287 15.66 -3.82 15.23
C TYR A 287 16.53 -3.77 13.98
N PHE A 288 17.43 -4.74 13.83
CA PHE A 288 18.30 -4.80 12.67
C PHE A 288 18.70 -6.21 12.27
N THR A 289 18.92 -6.39 10.98
CA THR A 289 19.26 -7.66 10.34
C THR A 289 20.77 -7.79 10.15
N ILE A 290 21.33 -8.97 10.43
CA ILE A 290 22.72 -9.32 10.14
C ILE A 290 22.72 -10.63 9.36
N GLY A 291 23.18 -10.62 8.12
CA GLY A 291 23.26 -11.84 7.31
C GLY A 291 24.37 -12.80 7.76
N GLU A 292 24.33 -14.03 7.26
CA GLU A 292 25.20 -15.15 7.70
C GLU A 292 26.62 -15.10 7.12
N ARG A 293 26.81 -14.31 6.06
CA ARG A 293 28.09 -13.97 5.40
C ARG A 293 28.69 -15.04 4.49
N LEU A 294 28.13 -16.24 4.32
CA LEU A 294 28.64 -17.20 3.34
C LEU A 294 27.89 -17.14 2.02
N PHE A 295 28.60 -17.18 0.90
CA PHE A 295 27.96 -17.33 -0.41
C PHE A 295 27.53 -18.78 -0.67
N ASN A 296 28.42 -19.74 -0.39
CA ASN A 296 28.18 -21.17 -0.60
C ASN A 296 27.80 -21.85 0.71
N GLU A 297 26.70 -22.59 0.69
CA GLU A 297 26.24 -23.36 1.83
C GLU A 297 27.21 -24.49 2.23
N LYS A 298 28.08 -24.95 1.31
CA LYS A 298 29.15 -25.92 1.63
C LYS A 298 30.22 -25.40 2.57
N ASP A 299 30.35 -24.09 2.69
CA ASP A 299 31.31 -23.45 3.60
C ASP A 299 30.75 -23.36 5.05
N GLU A 300 29.50 -23.79 5.27
CA GLU A 300 28.90 -23.84 6.60
C GLU A 300 29.68 -24.78 7.54
N PRO A 301 30.02 -24.34 8.75
CA PRO A 301 30.61 -25.21 9.76
C PRO A 301 29.61 -26.25 10.28
N VAL A 302 30.13 -27.24 11.03
CA VAL A 302 29.32 -28.35 11.60
C VAL A 302 28.11 -27.85 12.38
N LEU A 303 28.27 -26.78 13.16
CA LEU A 303 27.16 -26.01 13.72
C LEU A 303 26.97 -24.77 12.83
N PRO A 304 25.96 -24.73 11.95
CA PRO A 304 25.82 -23.65 10.98
C PRO A 304 25.76 -22.27 11.61
N ILE A 305 26.28 -21.26 10.92
CA ILE A 305 26.47 -19.91 11.46
C ILE A 305 25.14 -19.32 11.94
N ALA A 306 24.11 -19.38 11.09
CA ALA A 306 22.80 -18.86 11.41
C ALA A 306 22.11 -19.62 12.57
N GLN A 307 22.52 -20.87 12.83
CA GLN A 307 22.05 -21.71 13.94
C GLN A 307 22.90 -21.60 15.22
N ASN A 308 24.10 -21.02 15.14
CA ASN A 308 24.94 -20.79 16.29
C ASN A 308 24.52 -19.51 17.03
N ARG A 309 23.97 -19.64 18.24
CA ARG A 309 23.58 -18.50 19.11
C ARG A 309 24.75 -17.66 19.63
N GLU A 310 25.96 -18.21 19.58
CA GLU A 310 27.21 -17.54 19.99
C GLU A 310 27.87 -16.81 18.82
N ASP A 311 27.34 -16.96 17.59
CA ASP A 311 27.78 -16.22 16.40
C ASP A 311 26.83 -15.04 16.14
N LYS A 312 27.39 -13.88 15.78
CA LYS A 312 26.61 -12.67 15.54
C LYS A 312 25.90 -12.65 14.20
N ARG A 313 26.22 -13.58 13.30
CA ARG A 313 25.78 -13.60 11.91
C ARG A 313 24.56 -14.48 11.71
N GLY A 314 23.73 -14.13 10.73
CA GLY A 314 22.48 -14.84 10.42
C GLY A 314 21.40 -14.66 11.49
N LYS A 315 21.29 -13.43 12.02
CA LYS A 315 20.45 -13.08 13.18
C LYS A 315 19.70 -11.76 12.98
N ILE A 316 18.64 -11.57 13.75
CA ILE A 316 17.96 -10.29 13.95
C ILE A 316 18.13 -9.89 15.42
N TYR A 317 18.54 -8.65 15.63
CA TYR A 317 18.80 -8.07 16.95
C TYR A 317 17.74 -7.04 17.34
N ARG A 318 17.51 -6.88 18.64
CA ARG A 318 16.69 -5.83 19.25
C ARG A 318 17.47 -5.18 20.39
N ILE A 319 17.70 -3.87 20.28
CA ILE A 319 18.41 -3.05 21.27
C ILE A 319 17.66 -1.74 21.56
N ASN A 320 17.96 -1.08 22.68
CA ASN A 320 17.54 0.30 22.91
C ASN A 320 18.29 1.25 21.95
N SER A 321 17.73 2.44 21.71
CA SER A 321 18.33 3.47 20.83
C SER A 321 19.70 3.97 21.31
N ASP A 322 20.07 3.71 22.56
CA ASP A 322 21.38 4.00 23.13
C ASP A 322 22.36 2.82 23.08
N GLY A 323 21.94 1.65 22.59
CA GLY A 323 22.76 0.44 22.50
C GLY A 323 22.66 -0.51 23.70
N THR A 324 21.93 -0.15 24.76
CA THR A 324 21.67 -1.07 25.87
C THR A 324 20.71 -2.18 25.47
N ILE A 325 20.77 -3.33 26.15
CA ILE A 325 19.92 -4.48 25.84
C ILE A 325 18.61 -4.37 26.64
N PRO A 326 17.44 -4.47 25.98
CA PRO A 326 16.16 -4.50 26.68
C PRO A 326 16.04 -5.75 27.57
N ASN A 327 15.53 -5.56 28.80
CA ASN A 327 15.37 -6.64 29.77
C ASN A 327 14.29 -7.67 29.38
N ASP A 328 13.40 -7.29 28.46
CA ASP A 328 12.30 -8.11 27.91
C ASP A 328 12.69 -8.82 26.60
N ASN A 329 13.99 -8.85 26.23
CA ASN A 329 14.43 -9.65 25.10
C ASN A 329 14.25 -11.16 25.36
N PRO A 330 13.97 -11.95 24.30
CA PRO A 330 13.88 -13.40 24.41
C PRO A 330 15.23 -14.00 24.83
N THR A 331 15.19 -15.12 25.57
CA THR A 331 16.40 -15.86 25.96
C THR A 331 16.70 -16.97 24.97
N PHE A 332 17.95 -17.05 24.55
CA PHE A 332 18.49 -18.16 23.74
C PHE A 332 19.47 -19.02 24.55
N GLY A 333 19.51 -18.87 25.87
CA GLY A 333 20.48 -19.50 26.77
C GLY A 333 21.66 -18.59 27.12
N GLU A 334 22.39 -18.94 28.17
CA GLU A 334 23.37 -18.06 28.84
C GLU A 334 24.53 -17.58 27.96
N LYS A 335 24.91 -18.38 26.95
CA LYS A 335 26.02 -18.06 26.03
C LYS A 335 25.58 -17.28 24.80
N ALA A 336 24.29 -17.04 24.61
CA ALA A 336 23.80 -16.35 23.43
C ALA A 336 24.31 -14.91 23.37
N ILE A 337 24.53 -14.40 22.17
CA ILE A 337 24.93 -13.00 21.97
C ILE A 337 23.83 -12.07 22.55
N PRO A 338 24.19 -11.09 23.41
CA PRO A 338 23.24 -10.12 23.93
C PRO A 338 22.52 -9.35 22.83
N GLY A 339 21.24 -9.08 23.02
CA GLY A 339 20.41 -8.39 22.02
C GLY A 339 19.80 -9.31 20.96
N LEU A 340 20.15 -10.59 20.92
CA LEU A 340 19.58 -11.55 19.98
C LEU A 340 18.05 -11.62 20.16
N TYR A 341 17.31 -11.38 19.07
CA TYR A 341 15.86 -11.38 19.07
C TYR A 341 15.28 -12.56 18.28
N ALA A 342 15.86 -12.85 17.12
CA ALA A 342 15.56 -14.02 16.31
C ALA A 342 16.81 -14.49 15.55
N MET A 343 16.81 -15.74 15.11
CA MET A 343 17.96 -16.39 14.46
C MET A 343 17.55 -17.19 13.22
N GLY A 344 18.52 -17.82 12.55
CA GLY A 344 18.24 -18.69 11.41
C GLY A 344 17.87 -17.94 10.13
N ILE A 345 18.41 -16.72 9.94
CA ILE A 345 18.24 -15.96 8.70
C ILE A 345 19.50 -16.06 7.84
N ARG A 346 19.35 -16.04 6.52
CA ARG A 346 20.43 -16.11 5.54
C ARG A 346 20.99 -14.73 5.18
N ALA A 347 20.16 -13.94 4.51
CA ALA A 347 20.57 -12.73 3.80
C ALA A 347 19.46 -11.68 3.79
N ALA A 348 18.74 -11.55 4.92
CA ALA A 348 17.71 -10.55 5.10
C ALA A 348 18.18 -9.14 4.68
N GLN A 349 17.39 -8.46 3.86
CA GLN A 349 17.75 -7.15 3.29
C GLN A 349 16.96 -6.04 3.98
N GLY A 350 15.64 -6.06 3.84
CA GLY A 350 14.75 -5.04 4.39
C GLY A 350 14.03 -5.53 5.64
N ILE A 351 13.71 -4.60 6.53
CA ILE A 351 12.81 -4.80 7.68
C ILE A 351 11.94 -3.55 7.80
N THR A 352 10.65 -3.72 8.11
CA THR A 352 9.70 -2.60 8.18
C THR A 352 8.60 -2.88 9.20
N LEU A 353 8.07 -1.81 9.79
CA LEU A 353 6.97 -1.90 10.76
C LEU A 353 5.62 -1.81 10.04
N ASN A 354 4.76 -2.80 10.26
CA ASN A 354 3.33 -2.63 10.05
C ASN A 354 2.75 -1.84 11.24
N VAL A 355 2.53 -0.54 11.06
CA VAL A 355 2.03 0.34 12.13
C VAL A 355 0.61 0.01 12.59
N LYS A 356 -0.18 -0.71 11.79
CA LYS A 356 -1.55 -1.10 12.17
C LYS A 356 -1.55 -2.33 13.06
N THR A 357 -0.69 -3.31 12.78
CA THR A 357 -0.62 -4.55 13.57
C THR A 357 0.48 -4.55 14.61
N ASN A 358 1.36 -3.55 14.61
CA ASN A 358 2.57 -3.47 15.45
C ASN A 358 3.55 -4.62 15.22
N GLN A 359 3.54 -5.22 14.03
CA GLN A 359 4.44 -6.33 13.68
C GLN A 359 5.52 -5.85 12.73
N LEU A 360 6.76 -6.29 12.98
CA LEU A 360 7.85 -6.10 12.04
C LEU A 360 7.82 -7.22 11.00
N TRP A 361 8.02 -6.85 9.74
CA TRP A 361 8.12 -7.76 8.60
C TRP A 361 9.49 -7.58 7.97
N PHE A 362 10.07 -8.65 7.43
CA PHE A 362 11.36 -8.58 6.74
C PHE A 362 11.40 -9.45 5.49
N SER A 363 12.25 -9.04 4.56
CA SER A 363 12.52 -9.77 3.32
C SER A 363 13.88 -10.46 3.40
N GLU A 364 13.99 -11.61 2.75
CA GLU A 364 15.24 -12.36 2.69
C GLU A 364 15.48 -12.96 1.30
N HIS A 365 16.76 -12.94 0.89
CA HIS A 365 17.22 -13.66 -0.28
C HIS A 365 17.47 -15.14 0.04
N GLY A 366 16.81 -16.00 -0.72
CA GLY A 366 17.14 -17.42 -0.84
C GLY A 366 18.36 -17.66 -1.74
N MET A 367 18.47 -18.87 -2.26
CA MET A 367 19.56 -19.27 -3.16
C MET A 367 19.14 -19.16 -4.62
N HIS A 368 18.93 -20.29 -5.31
CA HIS A 368 18.39 -20.31 -6.66
C HIS A 368 16.89 -19.98 -6.70
N GLN A 369 16.22 -20.16 -5.56
CA GLN A 369 14.79 -20.00 -5.29
C GLN A 369 14.63 -19.77 -3.78
N GLY A 370 13.39 -19.58 -3.32
CA GLY A 370 13.10 -19.49 -1.88
C GLY A 370 13.50 -18.15 -1.28
N ASP A 371 13.33 -17.07 -2.05
CA ASP A 371 13.26 -15.75 -1.45
C ASP A 371 11.98 -15.65 -0.61
N GLU A 372 12.04 -14.94 0.51
CA GLU A 372 10.99 -15.01 1.53
C GLU A 372 10.54 -13.63 2.02
N ILE A 373 9.27 -13.56 2.41
CA ILE A 373 8.75 -12.54 3.32
C ILE A 373 8.38 -13.22 4.63
N ASN A 374 8.83 -12.62 5.72
CA ASN A 374 8.72 -13.16 7.07
C ASN A 374 8.08 -12.12 8.01
N VAL A 375 7.32 -12.61 9.00
CA VAL A 375 6.88 -11.82 10.15
C VAL A 375 7.84 -12.08 11.30
N LEU A 376 8.41 -11.02 11.85
CA LEU A 376 9.36 -11.09 12.95
C LEU A 376 8.66 -11.52 14.24
N LYS A 377 9.09 -12.64 14.83
CA LYS A 377 8.57 -13.18 16.09
C LYS A 377 9.71 -13.30 17.10
N ALA A 378 9.45 -12.89 18.35
CA ALA A 378 10.43 -13.00 19.45
C ALA A 378 10.85 -14.47 19.64
N GLY A 379 12.15 -14.74 19.74
CA GLY A 379 12.66 -16.09 19.98
C GLY A 379 12.66 -16.99 18.74
N ALA A 380 12.22 -16.50 17.58
CA ALA A 380 12.05 -17.32 16.39
C ALA A 380 13.39 -17.81 15.81
N ASN A 381 13.34 -18.99 15.20
CA ASN A 381 14.39 -19.53 14.36
C ASN A 381 13.83 -19.74 12.95
N TYR A 382 14.24 -18.92 11.98
CA TYR A 382 13.77 -18.98 10.59
C TYR A 382 14.40 -20.10 9.77
N GLY A 383 15.25 -20.91 10.40
CA GLY A 383 15.63 -22.23 9.90
C GLY A 383 16.83 -22.27 9.00
N TRP A 384 17.34 -21.17 8.44
CA TRP A 384 18.55 -21.22 7.60
C TRP A 384 19.77 -21.78 8.37
N PRO A 385 20.58 -22.67 7.78
CA PRO A 385 20.40 -23.37 6.51
C PRO A 385 19.65 -24.71 6.64
N MET A 386 19.17 -25.07 7.83
CA MET A 386 18.47 -26.34 8.14
C MET A 386 17.15 -26.51 7.38
N LYS A 387 16.45 -25.41 7.13
CA LYS A 387 15.19 -25.34 6.41
C LYS A 387 15.28 -24.18 5.41
N THR A 388 14.82 -24.42 4.19
CA THR A 388 14.69 -23.41 3.15
C THR A 388 13.47 -23.74 2.30
N THR A 389 12.78 -22.70 1.82
CA THR A 389 11.70 -22.84 0.82
C THR A 389 12.23 -23.05 -0.61
N GLY A 390 13.55 -22.91 -0.81
CA GLY A 390 14.23 -23.08 -2.09
C GLY A 390 15.01 -24.40 -2.21
N LYS A 391 15.99 -24.41 -3.11
CA LYS A 391 16.94 -25.51 -3.29
C LYS A 391 18.36 -25.05 -3.03
N TYR A 392 19.15 -25.90 -2.38
CA TYR A 392 20.60 -25.75 -2.29
C TYR A 392 21.21 -25.76 -3.70
N ARG A 393 22.32 -25.04 -3.87
CA ARG A 393 23.15 -25.06 -5.07
C ARG A 393 23.85 -26.39 -5.23
N TYR A 394 24.20 -27.03 -4.11
CA TYR A 394 24.89 -28.30 -4.09
C TYR A 394 23.98 -29.42 -3.57
N ALA A 395 23.72 -30.42 -4.43
CA ALA A 395 22.80 -31.51 -4.13
C ALA A 395 23.27 -32.42 -2.97
N ASP A 396 24.58 -32.46 -2.69
CA ASP A 396 25.21 -33.19 -1.60
C ASP A 396 25.22 -32.41 -0.28
N PHE A 397 24.82 -31.14 -0.27
CA PHE A 397 24.68 -30.39 0.96
C PHE A 397 23.40 -30.82 1.70
N ALA A 398 23.59 -31.49 2.83
CA ALA A 398 22.52 -31.97 3.69
C ALA A 398 22.90 -31.71 5.16
N PRO A 399 22.51 -30.56 5.75
CA PRO A 399 22.89 -30.23 7.11
C PRO A 399 22.22 -31.19 8.10
N LYS A 400 22.97 -31.64 9.12
CA LYS A 400 22.46 -32.59 10.11
C LYS A 400 21.44 -31.92 11.03
N PRO A 401 20.22 -32.49 11.21
CA PRO A 401 19.22 -31.92 12.10
C PRO A 401 19.77 -31.62 13.50
N ILE A 402 19.45 -30.44 14.02
CA ILE A 402 19.79 -30.05 15.39
C ILE A 402 18.59 -30.40 16.27
N ALA A 403 18.77 -31.33 17.21
CA ALA A 403 17.69 -31.81 18.06
C ALA A 403 17.07 -30.66 18.88
N GLY A 404 15.73 -30.64 18.94
CA GLY A 404 14.97 -29.64 19.70
C GLY A 404 14.73 -28.31 18.98
N ASN A 405 15.30 -28.09 17.79
CA ASN A 405 15.01 -26.89 17.02
C ASN A 405 13.58 -26.92 16.47
N VAL A 406 12.87 -25.80 16.64
CA VAL A 406 11.58 -25.52 16.00
C VAL A 406 11.81 -24.36 15.03
N TYR A 407 11.37 -24.54 13.79
CA TYR A 407 11.56 -23.55 12.73
C TYR A 407 10.27 -22.80 12.42
N THR A 408 10.40 -21.48 12.23
CA THR A 408 9.31 -20.59 11.84
C THR A 408 9.25 -20.51 10.32
N ASP A 409 8.08 -20.78 9.75
CA ASP A 409 7.86 -20.68 8.30
C ASP A 409 7.66 -19.22 7.85
N PRO A 410 8.09 -18.89 6.62
CA PRO A 410 7.79 -17.60 6.02
C PRO A 410 6.29 -17.49 5.71
N VAL A 411 5.80 -16.26 5.66
CA VAL A 411 4.41 -15.98 5.24
C VAL A 411 4.25 -15.95 3.72
N TRP A 412 5.36 -15.85 3.00
CA TRP A 412 5.42 -15.94 1.55
C TRP A 412 6.79 -16.37 1.08
N SER A 413 6.84 -17.15 0.01
CA SER A 413 8.08 -17.49 -0.69
C SER A 413 7.89 -17.45 -2.20
N TRP A 414 8.90 -17.01 -2.94
CA TRP A 414 8.89 -17.06 -4.39
C TRP A 414 9.59 -18.32 -4.92
N ALA A 415 8.92 -19.00 -5.86
CA ALA A 415 9.48 -20.14 -6.58
C ALA A 415 10.62 -19.74 -7.55
N GLN A 416 10.77 -18.46 -7.85
CA GLN A 416 11.84 -17.90 -8.68
C GLN A 416 12.48 -16.73 -7.95
N THR A 417 13.79 -16.55 -8.07
CA THR A 417 14.49 -15.46 -7.39
C THR A 417 14.00 -14.09 -7.87
N VAL A 418 13.41 -13.35 -6.93
CA VAL A 418 13.08 -11.93 -7.00
C VAL A 418 14.25 -11.07 -6.51
N ALA A 419 15.04 -11.60 -5.57
CA ALA A 419 16.01 -10.90 -4.73
C ALA A 419 15.35 -9.70 -4.03
N PRO A 420 14.42 -9.94 -3.09
CA PRO A 420 13.63 -8.90 -2.45
C PRO A 420 14.46 -8.02 -1.51
N THR A 421 14.22 -6.72 -1.55
CA THR A 421 15.00 -5.70 -0.83
C THR A 421 14.13 -4.94 0.18
N GLY A 422 14.26 -3.62 0.26
CA GLY A 422 13.45 -2.81 1.16
C GLY A 422 11.96 -2.94 0.88
N LEU A 423 11.19 -3.14 1.95
CA LEU A 423 9.75 -3.33 1.93
C LEU A 423 9.04 -2.22 2.73
N HIS A 424 7.81 -1.89 2.36
CA HIS A 424 7.05 -0.82 2.99
C HIS A 424 5.55 -1.12 3.01
N PHE A 425 4.91 -0.95 4.16
CA PHE A 425 3.44 -0.95 4.25
C PHE A 425 2.91 0.42 3.86
N TYR A 426 2.18 0.49 2.75
CA TYR A 426 1.64 1.75 2.25
C TYR A 426 0.53 2.27 3.16
N THR A 427 0.56 3.56 3.48
CA THR A 427 -0.41 4.24 4.37
C THR A 427 -0.90 5.58 3.81
N GLY A 428 -0.45 5.97 2.61
CA GLY A 428 -0.84 7.22 1.97
C GLY A 428 -2.23 7.17 1.31
N ASN A 429 -2.65 8.34 0.82
CA ASN A 429 -3.97 8.52 0.19
C ASN A 429 -3.94 8.49 -1.35
N GLU A 430 -2.78 8.74 -1.98
CA GLU A 430 -2.63 8.77 -3.45
C GLU A 430 -3.03 7.41 -4.08
N PHE A 431 -2.78 6.31 -3.35
CA PHE A 431 -3.24 4.97 -3.67
C PHE A 431 -4.12 4.41 -2.55
N ALA A 432 -5.24 5.07 -2.21
CA ALA A 432 -6.07 4.69 -1.05
C ALA A 432 -6.44 3.20 -0.99
N ALA A 433 -6.70 2.55 -2.14
CA ALA A 433 -7.00 1.12 -2.24
C ALA A 433 -5.80 0.20 -1.93
N TRP A 434 -4.60 0.76 -1.75
CA TRP A 434 -3.37 0.05 -1.38
C TRP A 434 -3.01 0.22 0.10
N ASN A 435 -3.82 0.94 0.87
CA ASN A 435 -3.54 1.12 2.29
C ASN A 435 -3.43 -0.26 2.97
N GLN A 436 -2.36 -0.46 3.73
CA GLN A 436 -1.95 -1.71 4.37
C GLN A 436 -1.42 -2.82 3.45
N ASN A 437 -1.29 -2.56 2.15
CA ASN A 437 -0.57 -3.49 1.29
C ASN A 437 0.93 -3.34 1.49
N LEU A 438 1.63 -4.46 1.33
CA LEU A 438 3.08 -4.50 1.39
C LEU A 438 3.66 -4.31 0.00
N LEU A 439 4.51 -3.31 -0.15
CA LEU A 439 5.29 -3.06 -1.36
C LEU A 439 6.71 -3.58 -1.17
N VAL A 440 7.21 -4.35 -2.14
CA VAL A 440 8.53 -5.00 -2.05
C VAL A 440 9.31 -4.77 -3.35
N GLY A 441 10.48 -4.16 -3.24
CA GLY A 441 11.42 -4.05 -4.37
C GLY A 441 12.15 -5.37 -4.62
N GLY A 442 12.53 -5.65 -5.87
CA GLY A 442 13.35 -6.81 -6.22
C GLY A 442 14.49 -6.45 -7.17
N LEU A 443 15.66 -7.05 -6.94
CA LEU A 443 16.88 -6.78 -7.71
C LEU A 443 17.02 -7.68 -8.94
N SER A 444 16.63 -8.94 -8.86
CA SER A 444 17.03 -10.00 -9.81
C SER A 444 16.81 -9.60 -11.27
N LYS A 445 15.56 -9.70 -11.75
CA LYS A 445 15.16 -9.20 -13.08
C LYS A 445 14.64 -7.75 -13.05
N GLY A 446 14.72 -7.11 -11.89
CA GLY A 446 14.01 -5.87 -11.61
C GLY A 446 12.50 -6.08 -11.46
N SER A 447 11.95 -5.65 -10.33
CA SER A 447 10.53 -5.82 -10.02
C SER A 447 10.07 -4.91 -8.89
N LEU A 448 8.79 -4.53 -8.92
CA LEU A 448 8.06 -3.98 -7.77
C LEU A 448 6.85 -4.89 -7.50
N TRP A 449 6.75 -5.43 -6.31
CA TRP A 449 5.63 -6.28 -5.93
C TRP A 449 4.68 -5.54 -5.01
N ARG A 450 3.36 -5.71 -5.21
CA ARG A 450 2.33 -5.33 -4.25
C ARG A 450 1.66 -6.60 -3.72
N LEU A 451 1.69 -6.76 -2.40
CA LEU A 451 1.08 -7.88 -1.69
C LEU A 451 -0.10 -7.36 -0.87
N VAL A 452 -1.27 -7.96 -1.04
CA VAL A 452 -2.45 -7.69 -0.20
C VAL A 452 -2.36 -8.60 1.01
N ILE A 453 -2.36 -8.01 2.19
CA ILE A 453 -2.14 -8.70 3.46
C ILE A 453 -3.43 -8.72 4.30
N GLU A 454 -3.80 -9.89 4.80
CA GLU A 454 -4.88 -10.07 5.78
C GLU A 454 -4.33 -10.85 6.98
N GLY A 455 -4.15 -10.15 8.10
CA GLY A 455 -3.39 -10.69 9.24
C GLY A 455 -1.93 -10.95 8.86
N GLU A 456 -1.49 -12.20 8.98
CA GLU A 456 -0.17 -12.65 8.50
C GLU A 456 -0.24 -13.36 7.13
N THR A 457 -1.41 -13.38 6.47
CA THR A 457 -1.60 -14.11 5.20
C THR A 457 -1.49 -13.19 3.99
N VAL A 458 -0.71 -13.60 2.98
CA VAL A 458 -0.69 -12.95 1.66
C VAL A 458 -1.88 -13.46 0.83
N LYS A 459 -2.85 -12.59 0.56
CA LYS A 459 -4.08 -12.93 -0.18
C LYS A 459 -3.90 -12.86 -1.69
N SER A 460 -3.06 -11.93 -2.14
CA SER A 460 -2.67 -11.80 -3.53
C SER A 460 -1.31 -11.10 -3.62
N ALA A 461 -0.54 -11.47 -4.62
CA ALA A 461 0.70 -10.81 -4.99
C ALA A 461 0.63 -10.45 -6.47
N GLU A 462 0.93 -9.20 -6.81
CA GLU A 462 1.06 -8.76 -8.18
C GLU A 462 2.39 -8.07 -8.40
N GLU A 463 2.93 -8.25 -9.60
CA GLU A 463 4.10 -7.53 -10.05
C GLU A 463 3.65 -6.29 -10.83
N LEU A 464 4.14 -5.12 -10.43
CA LEU A 464 3.87 -3.83 -11.05
C LEU A 464 4.99 -3.49 -12.05
N PHE A 465 4.64 -2.69 -13.06
CA PHE A 465 5.58 -2.21 -14.09
C PHE A 465 6.33 -3.35 -14.83
N VAL A 466 5.64 -4.44 -15.16
CA VAL A 466 6.24 -5.61 -15.83
C VAL A 466 6.87 -5.30 -17.19
N ASP A 467 6.37 -4.27 -17.88
CA ASP A 467 6.87 -3.79 -19.18
C ASP A 467 7.95 -2.71 -19.06
N ASP A 468 8.22 -2.23 -17.85
CA ASP A 468 9.22 -1.19 -17.55
C ASP A 468 9.92 -1.54 -16.23
N ARG A 469 10.62 -2.68 -16.26
CA ARG A 469 11.32 -3.24 -15.11
C ARG A 469 12.51 -2.40 -14.70
N LEU A 470 12.75 -2.34 -13.40
CA LEU A 470 13.92 -1.70 -12.82
C LEU A 470 14.38 -2.48 -11.59
N ARG A 471 15.69 -2.57 -11.36
CA ARG A 471 16.23 -3.14 -10.13
C ARG A 471 15.89 -2.21 -8.97
N ILE A 472 14.93 -2.59 -8.12
CA ILE A 472 14.48 -1.73 -7.02
C ILE A 472 15.17 -2.16 -5.73
N ARG A 473 15.85 -1.20 -5.12
CA ARG A 473 16.58 -1.35 -3.87
C ARG A 473 15.72 -1.03 -2.64
N LYS A 474 14.89 0.01 -2.73
CA LYS A 474 14.07 0.41 -1.59
C LYS A 474 12.77 1.03 -2.06
N VAL A 475 11.70 0.72 -1.35
CA VAL A 475 10.41 1.39 -1.42
C VAL A 475 10.27 2.25 -0.16
N VAL A 476 9.98 3.54 -0.32
CA VAL A 476 9.85 4.49 0.80
C VAL A 476 8.66 5.41 0.55
N GLN A 477 7.95 5.74 1.63
CA GLN A 477 6.86 6.72 1.59
C GLN A 477 7.32 8.04 2.24
N SER A 478 6.97 9.17 1.62
CA SER A 478 7.16 10.49 2.24
C SER A 478 6.19 10.70 3.42
N PRO A 479 6.46 11.66 4.33
CA PRO A 479 5.54 11.96 5.43
C PRO A 479 4.09 12.29 4.99
N LEU A 480 3.85 12.83 3.80
CA LEU A 480 2.51 13.06 3.21
C LEU A 480 1.98 11.91 2.35
N GLY A 481 2.62 10.74 2.37
CA GLY A 481 2.06 9.54 1.74
C GLY A 481 2.42 9.35 0.26
N LYS A 482 3.34 10.14 -0.29
CA LYS A 482 3.84 9.96 -1.67
C LYS A 482 4.81 8.77 -1.72
N LEU A 483 4.74 7.98 -2.78
CA LEU A 483 5.55 6.77 -2.92
C LEU A 483 6.82 7.03 -3.75
N TYR A 484 7.97 6.60 -3.23
CA TYR A 484 9.27 6.72 -3.86
C TYR A 484 10.01 5.38 -3.92
N LEU A 485 10.82 5.22 -4.97
CA LEU A 485 11.66 4.06 -5.22
C LEU A 485 13.12 4.51 -5.36
N LEU A 486 14.03 3.70 -4.83
CA LEU A 486 15.45 3.76 -5.14
C LEU A 486 15.83 2.62 -6.10
N SER A 487 16.61 2.93 -7.14
CA SER A 487 17.12 1.93 -8.06
C SER A 487 18.54 1.46 -7.73
N ASP A 488 18.83 0.17 -7.93
CA ASP A 488 20.13 -0.45 -7.66
C ASP A 488 21.03 -0.45 -8.91
N GLU A 489 21.34 0.73 -9.43
CA GLU A 489 22.09 0.91 -10.68
C GLU A 489 23.32 1.81 -10.49
N VAL A 490 24.29 1.71 -11.40
CA VAL A 490 25.45 2.63 -11.42
C VAL A 490 24.97 4.07 -11.63
N ASN A 491 24.01 4.26 -12.54
CA ASN A 491 23.24 5.49 -12.68
C ASN A 491 21.92 5.38 -11.89
N GLY A 492 22.04 5.30 -10.57
CA GLY A 492 20.95 5.12 -9.65
C GLY A 492 19.98 6.30 -9.63
N LYS A 493 18.72 6.02 -9.32
CA LYS A 493 17.61 6.98 -9.45
C LYS A 493 16.77 7.05 -8.19
N VAL A 494 16.21 8.24 -7.95
CA VAL A 494 15.02 8.44 -7.12
C VAL A 494 13.84 8.59 -8.07
N ILE A 495 12.86 7.70 -7.91
CA ILE A 495 11.67 7.66 -8.77
C ILE A 495 10.45 7.84 -7.89
N ARG A 496 9.58 8.78 -8.24
CA ARG A 496 8.25 8.90 -7.65
C ARG A 496 7.29 8.00 -8.41
N VAL A 497 6.49 7.23 -7.69
CA VAL A 497 5.36 6.48 -8.25
C VAL A 497 4.10 7.30 -8.03
N ARG A 498 3.38 7.57 -9.12
CA ARG A 498 2.19 8.44 -9.11
C ARG A 498 0.96 7.72 -9.62
N ASN A 499 -0.18 8.14 -9.11
CA ASN A 499 -1.47 7.79 -9.69
C ASN A 499 -1.86 8.87 -10.71
N ALA A 500 -1.67 8.60 -12.00
CA ALA A 500 -2.01 9.54 -13.08
C ALA A 500 -3.53 9.76 -13.25
N ALA A 501 -4.36 9.02 -12.52
CA ALA A 501 -5.80 9.23 -12.48
C ALA A 501 -6.22 10.40 -11.55
N LEU A 502 -5.31 10.92 -10.71
CA LEU A 502 -5.55 11.99 -9.74
C LEU A 502 -5.00 13.35 -10.16
#